data_AF-A0A3D5Q1K8-F1
#
_entry.id   AF-A0A3D5Q1K8-F1
#
_cell.length_a   1.000
_cell.length_b   1.000
_cell.length_c   1.000
_cell.angle_alpha   90.00
_cell.angle_beta   90.00
_cell.angle_gamma   90.00
#
_symmetry.space_group_name_H-M   'P 1'
#
loop_
_entity.id
_entity.type
_entity.pdbx_description
1 polymer ?
#
loop_
_entity_poly.entity_id
_entity_poly.type
_entity_poly.pdbx_seq_one_letter_code
_entity_poly.pdbx_strand_id
1 'polypeptide(L)'
;LTLPLDRLGYLAHWVTPPGPPRRFDTRFFVAAMPEGQSARPDDIETIDHVWLTPQQALADHESGARLMGPPTARTLRVLSDFGSAEEVLAYAHANPPEPEPTKAWPGIRKGKPVLVEPGAPAFDELRKLDPEGKGDAQAEIVPGAAVEVGYGIHRLTAPNAGIMTGPGTNTYVLGPQAPFTVIDPGPDDPAHLEQILAFTGGQIEQVLVTHTHRDHSPGAMALKTKTGARLAGMAPPDDASQDHDFRPDYSPEHGEVVSTTAGELKAIHTPGHASNHLCYLLAGEQMLFSGDHIMQGSTVVINPPDGDMRAYLKSLALLLNEDIRYIAPGHGFLMKDCHRVVDYLITHRLAREHKVVKALADNGPGTLSELVAHAYEEVPKALHPLAQRSLLAHLLKLEQDGRARQDEDQCWSLISA
;
A
#
# COMPACT_ATOMS: atom_id res chain seq x y z
N LEU A 1 40.08 -4.28 22.48
CA LEU A 1 39.10 -5.11 21.77
C LEU A 1 38.96 -4.58 20.35
N THR A 2 39.08 -5.43 19.35
CA THR A 2 38.82 -5.11 17.94
C THR A 2 37.51 -5.78 17.54
N LEU A 3 36.60 -5.03 16.91
CA LEU A 3 35.35 -5.58 16.39
C LEU A 3 35.64 -6.34 15.09
N PRO A 4 35.30 -7.63 14.98
CA PRO A 4 35.50 -8.40 13.74
C PRO A 4 34.38 -8.05 12.75
N LEU A 5 34.53 -6.90 12.07
CA LEU A 5 33.52 -6.39 11.14
C LEU A 5 33.31 -7.31 9.92
N ASP A 6 34.30 -8.15 9.62
CA ASP A 6 34.23 -9.23 8.61
C ASP A 6 33.20 -10.31 8.96
N ARG A 7 32.77 -10.39 10.23
CA ARG A 7 31.79 -11.37 10.73
C ARG A 7 30.37 -10.80 10.86
N LEU A 8 30.18 -9.54 10.46
CA LEU A 8 28.87 -8.89 10.43
C LEU A 8 28.29 -9.00 9.01
N GLY A 9 27.03 -9.44 8.91
CA GLY A 9 26.23 -9.28 7.71
C GLY A 9 25.38 -8.01 7.81
N TYR A 10 25.41 -7.16 6.79
CA TYR A 10 24.51 -6.01 6.71
C TYR A 10 23.19 -6.50 6.11
N LEU A 11 22.16 -6.66 6.95
CA LEU A 11 20.94 -7.37 6.57
C LEU A 11 19.85 -6.43 6.04
N ALA A 12 19.64 -5.29 6.70
CA ALA A 12 18.55 -4.39 6.33
C ALA A 12 18.87 -2.93 6.66
N HIS A 13 18.27 -2.03 5.90
CA HIS A 13 18.35 -0.58 6.09
C HIS A 13 16.95 0.00 6.07
N TRP A 14 16.56 0.65 7.16
CA TRP A 14 15.23 1.20 7.33
C TRP A 14 15.33 2.68 7.64
N VAL A 15 14.78 3.49 6.74
CA VAL A 15 14.64 4.93 6.97
C VAL A 15 13.19 5.22 7.27
N THR A 16 12.91 5.81 8.43
CA THR A 16 11.56 6.26 8.74
C THR A 16 11.08 7.20 7.62
N PRO A 17 9.92 6.92 7.02
CA PRO A 17 9.37 7.77 5.97
C PRO A 17 9.20 9.23 6.44
N PRO A 18 9.09 10.20 5.53
CA PRO A 18 8.72 11.57 5.89
C PRO A 18 7.37 11.63 6.62
N GLY A 19 7.20 12.55 7.58
CA GLY A 19 5.93 12.76 8.29
C GLY A 19 6.03 12.72 9.82
N PRO A 20 6.53 11.62 10.42
CA PRO A 20 6.78 11.57 11.86
C PRO A 20 7.79 12.64 12.32
N PRO A 21 7.60 13.24 13.51
CA PRO A 21 8.49 14.29 14.02
C PRO A 21 9.90 13.78 14.35
N ARG A 22 10.04 12.47 14.58
CA ARG A 22 11.32 11.78 14.74
C ARG A 22 11.45 10.75 13.63
N ARG A 23 12.59 10.79 12.93
CA ARG A 23 12.93 9.86 11.87
C ARG A 23 14.22 9.15 12.25
N PHE A 24 14.24 7.85 12.02
CA PHE A 24 15.39 7.00 12.26
C PHE A 24 15.98 6.55 10.94
N ASP A 25 17.30 6.49 10.89
CA ASP A 25 18.09 5.87 9.83
C ASP A 25 18.72 4.61 10.45
N THR A 26 17.93 3.53 10.50
CA THR A 26 18.23 2.32 11.27
C THR A 26 18.86 1.26 10.38
N ARG A 27 20.01 0.75 10.80
CA ARG A 27 20.75 -0.32 10.12
C ARG A 27 20.70 -1.59 10.96
N PHE A 28 20.31 -2.69 10.34
CA PHE A 28 20.24 -4.00 10.96
C PHE A 28 21.41 -4.86 10.51
N PHE A 29 22.07 -5.46 11.48
CA PHE A 29 23.20 -6.34 11.27
C PHE A 29 22.92 -7.71 11.90
N VAL A 30 23.51 -8.74 11.31
CA VAL A 30 23.50 -10.11 11.82
C VAL A 30 24.92 -10.57 12.11
N ALA A 31 25.07 -11.34 13.18
CA ALA A 31 26.32 -11.99 13.55
C ALA A 31 26.02 -13.33 14.22
N ALA A 32 26.89 -14.31 14.01
CA ALA A 32 26.86 -15.54 14.78
C ALA A 32 27.42 -15.30 16.19
N MET A 33 26.70 -15.76 17.22
CA MET A 33 27.23 -15.79 18.59
C MET A 33 28.35 -16.83 18.66
N PRO A 34 29.59 -16.45 19.01
CA PRO A 34 30.69 -17.41 19.10
C PRO A 34 30.44 -18.46 20.17
N GLU A 35 30.89 -19.68 19.91
CA GLU A 35 30.80 -20.78 20.87
C GLU A 35 31.48 -20.42 22.20
N GLY A 36 30.82 -20.75 23.31
CA GLY A 36 31.31 -20.47 24.66
C GLY A 36 31.17 -19.02 25.13
N GLN A 37 30.54 -18.13 24.35
CA GLN A 37 30.24 -16.76 24.78
C GLN A 37 28.79 -16.60 25.24
N SER A 38 28.58 -15.69 26.20
CA SER A 38 27.25 -15.28 26.67
C SER A 38 27.02 -13.80 26.35
N ALA A 39 25.84 -13.47 25.84
CA ALA A 39 25.42 -12.07 25.68
C ALA A 39 25.21 -11.42 27.05
N ARG A 40 25.65 -10.16 27.19
CA ARG A 40 25.34 -9.32 28.34
C ARG A 40 24.92 -7.93 27.86
N PRO A 41 23.77 -7.41 28.29
CA PRO A 41 23.40 -6.02 28.03
C PRO A 41 24.44 -5.04 28.60
N ASP A 42 24.47 -3.82 28.06
CA ASP A 42 25.31 -2.75 28.57
C ASP A 42 24.70 -2.04 29.79
N ASP A 43 23.45 -2.36 30.11
CA ASP A 43 22.64 -1.79 31.19
C ASP A 43 22.41 -0.28 31.03
N ILE A 44 22.61 0.27 29.83
CA ILE A 44 22.43 1.70 29.49
C ILE A 44 21.39 1.83 28.39
N GLU A 45 21.70 1.34 27.19
CA GLU A 45 20.78 1.38 26.04
C GLU A 45 19.98 0.08 25.95
N THR A 46 20.64 -1.05 26.19
CA THR A 46 20.01 -2.36 26.26
C THR A 46 20.03 -2.81 27.71
N ILE A 47 18.86 -3.03 28.30
CA ILE A 47 18.72 -3.43 29.71
C ILE A 47 18.41 -4.92 29.89
N ASP A 48 18.05 -5.62 28.81
CA ASP A 48 17.72 -7.04 28.84
C ASP A 48 17.91 -7.70 27.47
N HIS A 49 18.03 -9.02 27.43
CA HIS A 49 18.07 -9.82 26.21
C HIS A 49 17.43 -11.19 26.40
N VAL A 50 16.98 -11.79 25.29
CA VAL A 50 16.40 -13.13 25.28
C VAL A 50 16.79 -13.86 23.99
N TRP A 51 16.95 -15.18 24.08
CA TRP A 51 17.11 -16.05 22.92
C TRP A 51 15.74 -16.54 22.45
N LEU A 52 15.37 -16.19 21.23
CA LEU A 52 14.11 -16.60 20.60
C LEU A 52 14.38 -17.03 19.16
N THR A 53 13.55 -17.92 18.64
CA THR A 53 13.45 -18.09 17.20
C THR A 53 12.72 -16.88 16.59
N PRO A 54 12.98 -16.52 15.32
CA PRO A 54 12.25 -15.45 14.67
C PRO A 54 10.73 -15.67 14.69
N GLN A 55 10.29 -16.91 14.48
CA GLN A 55 8.87 -17.29 14.49
C GLN A 55 8.23 -17.08 15.88
N GLN A 56 8.94 -17.41 16.95
CA GLN A 56 8.44 -17.19 18.30
C GLN A 56 8.32 -15.70 18.62
N ALA A 57 9.34 -14.90 18.27
CA ALA A 57 9.28 -13.45 18.46
C ALA A 57 8.11 -12.82 17.69
N LEU A 58 7.85 -13.27 16.45
CA LEU A 58 6.71 -12.82 15.66
C LEU A 58 5.36 -13.21 16.30
N ALA A 59 5.22 -14.44 16.78
CA ALA A 59 4.01 -14.88 17.47
C ALA A 59 3.76 -14.12 18.80
N ASP A 60 4.82 -13.85 19.57
CA ASP A 60 4.76 -12.99 20.76
C ASP A 60 4.27 -11.59 20.39
N HIS A 61 4.68 -11.06 19.24
CA HIS A 61 4.26 -9.75 18.77
C HIS A 61 2.81 -9.70 18.31
N GLU A 62 2.38 -10.71 17.56
CA GLU A 62 0.99 -10.84 17.11
C GLU A 62 0.01 -10.99 18.27
N SER A 63 0.41 -11.69 19.33
CA SER A 63 -0.38 -11.85 20.56
C SER A 63 -0.33 -10.64 21.51
N GLY A 64 0.52 -9.65 21.23
CA GLY A 64 0.74 -8.49 22.09
C GLY A 64 1.64 -8.76 23.31
N ALA A 65 2.15 -9.99 23.47
CA ALA A 65 3.10 -10.34 24.53
C ALA A 65 4.46 -9.62 24.38
N ARG A 66 4.82 -9.23 23.15
CA ARG A 66 6.05 -8.48 22.85
C ARG A 66 5.80 -7.35 21.84
N LEU A 67 5.90 -6.11 22.31
CA LEU A 67 5.84 -4.97 21.40
C LEU A 67 7.16 -4.85 20.62
N MET A 68 7.05 -4.81 19.30
CA MET A 68 8.17 -4.60 18.38
C MET A 68 7.82 -3.49 17.39
N GLY A 69 8.82 -2.69 17.02
CA GLY A 69 8.67 -1.76 15.91
C GLY A 69 8.57 -2.51 14.57
N PRO A 70 7.87 -1.97 13.57
CA PRO A 70 7.73 -2.61 12.27
C PRO A 70 9.06 -3.02 11.60
N PRO A 71 10.15 -2.22 11.65
CA PRO A 71 11.44 -2.62 11.10
C PRO A 71 12.01 -3.90 11.75
N THR A 72 11.84 -4.06 13.06
CA THR A 72 12.28 -5.26 13.80
C THR A 72 11.44 -6.47 13.41
N ALA A 73 10.11 -6.33 13.40
CA ALA A 73 9.21 -7.42 13.01
C ALA A 73 9.49 -7.89 11.57
N ARG A 74 9.74 -6.97 10.63
CA ARG A 74 10.11 -7.35 9.26
C ARG A 74 11.46 -8.06 9.17
N THR A 75 12.47 -7.54 9.87
CA THR A 75 13.79 -8.20 9.93
C THR A 75 13.65 -9.63 10.42
N LEU A 76 12.80 -9.88 11.43
CA LEU A 76 12.51 -11.23 11.92
C LEU A 76 11.76 -12.10 10.91
N ARG A 77 10.84 -11.55 10.09
CA ARG A 77 10.21 -12.32 9.00
C ARG A 77 11.23 -12.76 7.96
N VAL A 78 12.14 -11.89 7.54
CA VAL A 78 13.24 -12.28 6.64
C VAL A 78 14.09 -13.38 7.27
N LEU A 79 14.44 -13.24 8.55
CA LEU A 79 15.18 -14.27 9.27
C LEU A 79 14.42 -15.59 9.42
N SER A 80 13.09 -15.58 9.32
CA SER A 80 12.26 -16.77 9.45
C SER A 80 12.33 -17.71 8.25
N ASP A 81 12.87 -17.22 7.12
CA ASP A 81 13.07 -17.99 5.88
C ASP A 81 14.34 -18.85 5.91
N PHE A 82 15.20 -18.70 6.93
CA PHE A 82 16.49 -19.37 7.03
C PHE A 82 16.52 -20.38 8.19
N GLY A 83 17.20 -21.50 7.98
CA GLY A 83 17.35 -22.57 8.98
C GLY A 83 18.56 -22.41 9.90
N SER A 84 19.52 -21.56 9.55
CA SER A 84 20.76 -21.38 10.32
C SER A 84 21.35 -19.97 10.22
N ALA A 85 22.20 -19.61 11.19
CA ALA A 85 22.94 -18.35 11.17
C ALA A 85 23.92 -18.25 9.98
N GLU A 86 24.45 -19.37 9.50
CA GLU A 86 25.35 -19.42 8.34
C GLU A 86 24.62 -19.02 7.05
N GLU A 87 23.41 -19.56 6.83
CA GLU A 87 22.57 -19.20 5.69
C GLU A 87 22.20 -17.72 5.68
N VAL A 88 21.82 -17.18 6.85
CA VAL A 88 21.50 -15.75 7.02
C VAL A 88 22.72 -14.87 6.69
N LEU A 89 23.91 -15.23 7.20
CA LEU A 89 25.12 -14.47 6.95
C LEU A 89 25.51 -14.49 5.47
N ALA A 90 25.45 -15.67 4.83
CA ALA A 90 25.69 -15.80 3.40
C ALA A 90 24.71 -14.95 2.57
N TYR A 91 23.43 -14.95 2.93
CA TYR A 91 22.42 -14.11 2.29
C TYR A 91 22.73 -12.62 2.46
N ALA A 92 23.03 -12.15 3.68
CA ALA A 92 23.31 -10.75 3.97
C ALA A 92 24.57 -10.23 3.25
N HIS A 93 25.60 -11.08 3.11
CA HIS A 93 26.81 -10.74 2.35
C HIS A 93 26.56 -10.70 0.84
N ALA A 94 25.72 -11.59 0.32
CA ALA A 94 25.37 -11.62 -1.10
C ALA A 94 24.39 -10.51 -1.51
N ASN A 95 23.57 -10.01 -0.57
CA ASN A 95 22.48 -9.07 -0.83
C ASN A 95 22.51 -7.89 0.15
N PRO A 96 23.56 -7.04 0.12
CA PRO A 96 23.58 -5.86 0.96
C PRO A 96 22.42 -4.91 0.59
N PRO A 97 21.76 -4.26 1.57
CA PRO A 97 20.71 -3.29 1.32
C PRO A 97 21.12 -2.22 0.29
N GLU A 98 20.25 -1.95 -0.67
CA GLU A 98 20.46 -0.86 -1.63
C GLU A 98 20.53 0.49 -0.87
N PRO A 99 21.52 1.35 -1.16
CA PRO A 99 21.54 2.68 -0.58
C PRO A 99 20.37 3.51 -1.09
N GLU A 100 19.76 4.29 -0.19
CA GLU A 100 18.72 5.26 -0.55
C GLU A 100 19.24 6.22 -1.64
N PRO A 101 18.45 6.47 -2.70
CA PRO A 101 18.85 7.39 -3.74
C PRO A 101 19.01 8.80 -3.18
N THR A 102 20.18 9.41 -3.37
CA THR A 102 20.45 10.78 -2.90
C THR A 102 20.52 11.81 -4.02
N LYS A 103 20.42 11.37 -5.27
CA LYS A 103 20.55 12.24 -6.45
C LYS A 103 19.19 12.40 -7.12
N ALA A 104 18.91 13.62 -7.58
CA ALA A 104 17.80 13.88 -8.46
C ALA A 104 17.92 13.08 -9.76
N TRP A 105 16.77 12.69 -10.32
CA TRP A 105 16.67 11.94 -11.57
C TRP A 105 16.10 12.82 -12.68
N PRO A 106 16.61 12.77 -13.92
CA PRO A 106 16.07 13.56 -15.01
C PRO A 106 14.72 13.03 -15.50
N GLY A 107 13.87 13.92 -16.00
CA GLY A 107 12.62 13.59 -16.66
C GLY A 107 12.06 14.78 -17.44
N ILE A 108 10.90 14.60 -18.07
CA ILE A 108 10.23 15.61 -18.89
C ILE A 108 8.94 16.06 -18.20
N ARG A 109 8.75 17.37 -18.03
CA ARG A 109 7.48 17.94 -17.57
C ARG A 109 7.07 19.08 -18.49
N LYS A 110 5.86 19.02 -19.05
CA LYS A 110 5.33 19.98 -20.02
C LYS A 110 6.29 20.21 -21.19
N GLY A 111 6.89 19.12 -21.67
CA GLY A 111 7.88 19.13 -22.76
C GLY A 111 9.23 19.74 -22.40
N LYS A 112 9.53 20.02 -21.12
CA LYS A 112 10.80 20.59 -20.67
C LYS A 112 11.56 19.61 -19.77
N PRO A 113 12.90 19.53 -19.90
CA PRO A 113 13.71 18.77 -18.95
C PRO A 113 13.57 19.33 -17.53
N VAL A 114 13.42 18.43 -16.57
CA VAL A 114 13.38 18.71 -15.13
C VAL A 114 14.24 17.71 -14.37
N LEU A 115 14.76 18.11 -13.21
CA LEU A 115 15.33 17.20 -12.24
C LEU A 115 14.29 16.93 -11.16
N VAL A 116 14.08 15.65 -10.84
CA VAL A 116 13.10 15.17 -9.88
C VAL A 116 13.84 14.62 -8.67
N GLU A 117 13.62 15.20 -7.50
CA GLU A 117 14.30 14.79 -6.27
C GLU A 117 13.80 13.43 -5.76
N PRO A 118 14.65 12.65 -5.06
CA PRO A 118 14.22 11.45 -4.34
C PRO A 118 13.00 11.71 -3.45
N GLY A 119 12.01 10.81 -3.53
CA GLY A 119 10.75 10.93 -2.80
C GLY A 119 9.69 11.82 -3.43
N ALA A 120 10.00 12.53 -4.52
CA ALA A 120 8.97 13.19 -5.32
C ALA A 120 8.10 12.16 -6.07
N PRO A 121 6.81 12.45 -6.36
CA PRO A 121 5.86 11.48 -6.93
C PRO A 121 6.37 10.71 -8.16
N ALA A 122 6.99 11.37 -9.14
CA ALA A 122 7.45 10.72 -10.36
C ALA A 122 8.76 9.93 -10.20
N PHE A 123 9.46 10.05 -9.07
CA PHE A 123 10.87 9.63 -8.95
C PHE A 123 11.08 8.12 -9.20
N ASP A 124 10.30 7.27 -8.55
CA ASP A 124 10.44 5.81 -8.66
C ASP A 124 10.08 5.31 -10.06
N GLU A 125 9.05 5.90 -10.68
CA GLU A 125 8.65 5.60 -12.05
C GLU A 125 9.73 6.01 -13.05
N LEU A 126 10.26 7.24 -12.96
CA LEU A 126 11.34 7.72 -13.84
C LEU A 126 12.55 6.80 -13.80
N ARG A 127 12.94 6.31 -12.62
CA ARG A 127 14.04 5.35 -12.47
C ARG A 127 13.76 3.98 -13.07
N LYS A 128 12.48 3.56 -13.12
CA LYS A 128 12.09 2.30 -13.79
C LYS A 128 12.08 2.48 -15.31
N LEU A 129 11.50 3.57 -15.81
CA LEU A 129 11.28 3.79 -17.25
C LEU A 129 12.53 4.30 -17.98
N ASP A 130 13.40 5.01 -17.27
CA ASP A 130 14.67 5.53 -17.78
C ASP A 130 15.80 5.21 -16.78
N PRO A 131 16.22 3.94 -16.71
CA PRO A 131 17.22 3.48 -15.74
C PRO A 131 18.62 4.05 -16.01
N GLU A 132 18.88 4.55 -17.22
CA GLU A 132 20.13 5.21 -17.60
C GLU A 132 20.13 6.72 -17.29
N GLY A 133 18.96 7.30 -16.99
CA GLY A 133 18.82 8.72 -16.66
C GLY A 133 19.10 9.63 -17.86
N LYS A 134 18.59 9.29 -19.04
CA LYS A 134 18.69 10.12 -20.26
C LYS A 134 17.80 11.36 -20.22
N GLY A 135 16.73 11.30 -19.42
CA GLY A 135 15.68 12.32 -19.34
C GLY A 135 14.58 12.13 -20.37
N ASP A 136 14.30 10.89 -20.80
CA ASP A 136 13.29 10.60 -21.84
C ASP A 136 11.90 10.28 -21.25
N ALA A 137 11.84 9.93 -19.96
CA ALA A 137 10.59 9.56 -19.28
C ALA A 137 9.80 10.77 -18.76
N GLN A 138 8.47 10.64 -18.72
CA GLN A 138 7.57 11.72 -18.29
C GLN A 138 7.52 11.84 -16.76
N ALA A 139 7.71 13.06 -16.27
CA ALA A 139 7.64 13.47 -14.87
C ALA A 139 6.29 14.13 -14.51
N GLU A 140 5.28 13.93 -15.35
CA GLU A 140 3.87 14.27 -15.15
C GLU A 140 2.97 13.18 -15.73
N ILE A 141 1.82 12.94 -15.10
CA ILE A 141 0.77 12.10 -15.67
C ILE A 141 -0.11 12.98 -16.53
N VAL A 142 -0.20 12.62 -17.82
CA VAL A 142 -1.07 13.29 -18.79
C VAL A 142 -2.26 12.36 -19.07
N PRO A 143 -3.49 12.71 -18.65
CA PRO A 143 -4.65 11.90 -18.93
C PRO A 143 -4.82 11.59 -20.41
N GLY A 144 -5.21 10.34 -20.70
CA GLY A 144 -5.41 9.78 -22.03
C GLY A 144 -4.13 9.41 -22.81
N ALA A 145 -2.94 9.75 -22.30
CA ALA A 145 -1.68 9.29 -22.88
C ALA A 145 -1.31 7.91 -22.31
N ALA A 146 -1.12 6.92 -23.20
CA ALA A 146 -0.61 5.60 -22.80
C ALA A 146 0.87 5.73 -22.41
N VAL A 147 1.21 5.24 -21.22
CA VAL A 147 2.60 5.12 -20.76
C VAL A 147 2.90 3.65 -20.50
N GLU A 148 3.89 3.09 -21.19
CA GLU A 148 4.37 1.75 -20.89
C GLU A 148 5.14 1.80 -19.55
N VAL A 149 4.56 1.23 -18.50
CA VAL A 149 5.09 1.26 -17.13
C VAL A 149 5.84 -0.01 -16.74
N GLY A 150 5.81 -1.01 -17.62
CA GLY A 150 6.50 -2.30 -17.55
C GLY A 150 6.33 -3.02 -18.87
N TYR A 151 7.06 -4.11 -19.14
CA TYR A 151 7.01 -4.78 -20.44
C TYR A 151 5.59 -5.26 -20.77
N GLY A 152 4.95 -4.67 -21.79
CA GLY A 152 3.57 -4.99 -22.14
C GLY A 152 2.53 -4.53 -21.10
N ILE A 153 2.87 -3.59 -20.22
CA ILE A 153 1.98 -3.03 -19.19
C ILE A 153 1.85 -1.55 -19.44
N HIS A 154 0.64 -1.10 -19.75
CA HIS A 154 0.38 0.29 -20.09
C HIS A 154 -0.56 0.92 -19.07
N ARG A 155 -0.25 2.13 -18.63
CA ARG A 155 -1.16 2.99 -17.88
C ARG A 155 -1.83 3.98 -18.82
N LEU A 156 -3.15 4.06 -18.75
CA LEU A 156 -4.01 5.06 -19.37
C LEU A 156 -4.80 5.76 -18.27
N THR A 157 -4.43 6.99 -17.92
CA THR A 157 -5.12 7.72 -16.84
C THR A 157 -6.36 8.45 -17.38
N ALA A 158 -7.50 8.26 -16.73
CA ALA A 158 -8.77 8.92 -17.07
C ALA A 158 -8.72 10.44 -16.78
N PRO A 159 -9.45 11.28 -17.53
CA PRO A 159 -9.44 12.74 -17.37
C PRO A 159 -10.35 13.23 -16.22
N ASN A 160 -10.34 12.54 -15.07
CA ASN A 160 -11.19 12.79 -13.91
C ASN A 160 -10.41 13.32 -12.70
N ALA A 161 -9.45 14.21 -12.92
CA ALA A 161 -8.61 14.78 -11.87
C ALA A 161 -9.42 15.46 -10.76
N GLY A 162 -8.99 15.31 -9.50
CA GLY A 162 -9.72 15.78 -8.34
C GLY A 162 -8.97 15.60 -7.03
N ILE A 163 -9.60 16.03 -5.93
CA ILE A 163 -9.01 15.90 -4.58
C ILE A 163 -8.81 14.43 -4.21
N MET A 164 -9.75 13.56 -4.62
CA MET A 164 -9.71 12.12 -4.32
C MET A 164 -8.89 11.33 -5.35
N THR A 165 -8.94 11.72 -6.62
CA THR A 165 -8.37 10.97 -7.74
C THR A 165 -6.99 11.49 -8.20
N GLY A 166 -6.48 12.57 -7.57
CA GLY A 166 -5.22 13.19 -7.95
C GLY A 166 -5.20 13.61 -9.43
N PRO A 167 -4.25 13.13 -10.25
CA PRO A 167 -4.21 13.41 -11.70
C PRO A 167 -5.31 12.69 -12.50
N GLY A 168 -6.00 11.72 -11.90
CA GLY A 168 -7.04 10.88 -12.51
C GLY A 168 -6.92 9.42 -12.10
N THR A 169 -7.91 8.60 -12.46
CA THR A 169 -7.90 7.15 -12.22
C THR A 169 -7.02 6.46 -13.25
N ASN A 170 -6.12 5.61 -12.80
CA ASN A 170 -5.24 4.82 -13.63
C ASN A 170 -5.94 3.55 -14.09
N THR A 171 -6.23 3.47 -15.39
CA THR A 171 -6.54 2.20 -16.05
C THR A 171 -5.24 1.52 -16.47
N TYR A 172 -5.12 0.23 -16.20
CA TYR A 172 -3.98 -0.57 -16.66
C TYR A 172 -4.40 -1.54 -17.76
N VAL A 173 -3.65 -1.57 -18.86
CA VAL A 173 -3.82 -2.52 -19.97
C VAL A 173 -2.64 -3.47 -19.97
N LEU A 174 -2.92 -4.76 -19.79
CA LEU A 174 -1.93 -5.82 -19.64
C LEU A 174 -1.89 -6.71 -20.88
N GLY A 175 -0.66 -6.94 -21.36
CA GLY A 175 -0.34 -7.84 -22.45
C GLY A 175 0.62 -7.17 -23.43
N PRO A 176 1.70 -7.83 -23.87
CA PRO A 176 2.56 -7.31 -24.95
C PRO A 176 1.83 -7.31 -26.30
N GLN A 177 0.77 -8.11 -26.42
CA GLN A 177 -0.11 -8.18 -27.58
C GLN A 177 -1.51 -8.64 -27.17
N ALA A 178 -2.45 -8.47 -28.09
CA ALA A 178 -3.82 -8.92 -27.91
C ALA A 178 -3.93 -10.47 -27.76
N PRO A 179 -4.98 -10.96 -27.08
CA PRO A 179 -5.98 -10.16 -26.37
C PRO A 179 -5.43 -9.55 -25.08
N PHE A 180 -5.96 -8.40 -24.71
CA PHE A 180 -5.53 -7.65 -23.53
C PHE A 180 -6.43 -7.92 -22.32
N THR A 181 -5.84 -7.78 -21.13
CA THR A 181 -6.59 -7.65 -19.87
C THR A 181 -6.60 -6.18 -19.45
N VAL A 182 -7.75 -5.65 -19.06
CA VAL A 182 -7.87 -4.27 -18.54
C VAL A 182 -8.17 -4.31 -17.05
N ILE A 183 -7.44 -3.55 -16.23
CA ILE A 183 -7.73 -3.34 -14.81
C ILE A 183 -8.26 -1.92 -14.63
N ASP A 184 -9.42 -1.80 -13.97
CA ASP A 184 -10.12 -0.56 -13.64
C ASP A 184 -10.28 0.38 -14.85
N PRO A 185 -11.31 0.18 -15.68
CA PRO A 185 -11.53 1.00 -16.89
C PRO A 185 -11.92 2.45 -16.61
N GLY A 186 -12.01 2.84 -15.33
CA GLY A 186 -12.23 4.21 -14.92
C GLY A 186 -13.71 4.56 -14.73
N PRO A 187 -14.04 5.85 -14.57
CA PRO A 187 -15.43 6.30 -14.62
C PRO A 187 -16.04 6.02 -16.00
N ASP A 188 -17.36 6.14 -16.10
CA ASP A 188 -18.07 6.08 -17.40
C ASP A 188 -17.84 7.38 -18.19
N ASP A 189 -16.60 7.59 -18.61
CA ASP A 189 -16.16 8.67 -19.47
C ASP A 189 -16.00 8.16 -20.91
N PRO A 190 -16.86 8.60 -21.85
CA PRO A 190 -16.84 8.09 -23.22
C PRO A 190 -15.49 8.27 -23.94
N ALA A 191 -14.77 9.37 -23.68
CA ALA A 191 -13.51 9.64 -24.35
C ALA A 191 -12.40 8.70 -23.85
N HIS A 192 -12.36 8.43 -22.55
CA HIS A 192 -11.43 7.47 -21.95
C HIS A 192 -11.72 6.04 -22.43
N LEU A 193 -12.99 5.63 -22.47
CA LEU A 193 -13.38 4.32 -23.00
C LEU A 193 -13.01 4.14 -24.47
N GLU A 194 -13.18 5.18 -25.29
CA GLU A 194 -12.74 5.18 -26.68
C GLU A 194 -11.21 5.06 -26.80
N GLN A 195 -10.44 5.70 -25.91
CA GLN A 195 -8.98 5.56 -25.87
C GLN A 195 -8.55 4.13 -25.52
N ILE A 196 -9.19 3.49 -24.53
CA ILE A 196 -8.92 2.08 -24.19
C ILE A 196 -9.21 1.19 -25.40
N LEU A 197 -10.35 1.39 -26.08
CA LEU A 197 -10.73 0.60 -27.26
C LEU A 197 -9.78 0.84 -28.43
N ALA A 198 -9.38 2.08 -28.67
CA ALA A 198 -8.44 2.44 -29.73
C ALA A 198 -7.05 1.83 -29.47
N PHE A 199 -6.57 1.89 -28.23
CA PHE A 199 -5.30 1.29 -27.82
C PHE A 199 -5.30 -0.24 -28.00
N THR A 200 -6.38 -0.90 -27.56
CA THR A 200 -6.52 -2.37 -27.60
C THR A 200 -6.98 -2.91 -28.96
N GLY A 201 -7.37 -2.05 -29.90
CA GLY A 201 -8.07 -2.46 -31.12
C GLY A 201 -9.39 -3.19 -30.85
N GLY A 202 -9.99 -2.98 -29.68
CA GLY A 202 -11.19 -3.70 -29.20
C GLY A 202 -10.94 -5.15 -28.77
N GLN A 203 -9.69 -5.63 -28.78
CA GLN A 203 -9.36 -7.02 -28.43
C GLN A 203 -9.08 -7.16 -26.92
N ILE A 204 -10.14 -7.03 -26.13
CA ILE A 204 -10.09 -7.20 -24.67
C ILE A 204 -10.73 -8.54 -24.33
N GLU A 205 -9.94 -9.44 -23.73
CA GLU A 205 -10.43 -10.75 -23.27
C GLU A 205 -11.17 -10.62 -21.94
N GLN A 206 -10.64 -9.81 -21.03
CA GLN A 206 -11.23 -9.63 -19.72
C GLN A 206 -10.99 -8.23 -19.15
N VAL A 207 -11.93 -7.78 -18.33
CA VAL A 207 -11.85 -6.55 -17.54
C VAL A 207 -11.90 -6.97 -16.08
N LEU A 208 -10.92 -6.57 -15.30
CA LEU A 208 -10.83 -6.79 -13.87
C LEU A 208 -11.09 -5.47 -13.16
N VAL A 209 -11.91 -5.50 -12.12
CA VAL A 209 -12.18 -4.33 -11.27
C VAL A 209 -11.61 -4.59 -9.88
N THR A 210 -10.89 -3.60 -9.35
CA THR A 210 -10.33 -3.66 -7.99
C THR A 210 -11.44 -3.50 -6.96
N HIS A 211 -12.33 -2.52 -7.15
CA HIS A 211 -13.49 -2.29 -6.30
C HIS A 211 -14.53 -1.41 -7.03
N THR A 212 -15.71 -1.27 -6.45
CA THR A 212 -16.87 -0.66 -7.14
C THR A 212 -17.07 0.83 -6.86
N HIS A 213 -16.03 1.57 -6.45
CA HIS A 213 -16.16 3.03 -6.41
C HIS A 213 -16.31 3.60 -7.83
N ARG A 214 -17.01 4.73 -7.93
CA ARG A 214 -17.53 5.30 -9.18
C ARG A 214 -16.47 5.78 -10.16
N ASP A 215 -15.23 5.87 -9.74
CA ASP A 215 -14.12 6.23 -10.59
C ASP A 215 -13.33 5.00 -11.09
N HIS A 216 -13.65 3.78 -10.65
CA HIS A 216 -12.97 2.55 -11.07
C HIS A 216 -13.84 1.64 -11.96
N SER A 217 -15.07 1.32 -11.53
CA SER A 217 -15.89 0.27 -12.14
C SER A 217 -16.89 0.68 -13.24
N PRO A 218 -17.43 1.93 -13.31
CA PRO A 218 -18.54 2.20 -14.24
C PRO A 218 -18.22 1.97 -15.71
N GLY A 219 -16.97 2.18 -16.13
CA GLY A 219 -16.52 1.89 -17.50
C GLY A 219 -16.60 0.41 -17.89
N ALA A 220 -16.70 -0.51 -16.93
CA ALA A 220 -16.50 -1.93 -17.17
C ALA A 220 -17.66 -2.60 -17.90
N MET A 221 -18.89 -2.23 -17.57
CA MET A 221 -20.08 -2.72 -18.28
C MET A 221 -20.11 -2.24 -19.73
N ALA A 222 -19.65 -1.01 -19.98
CA ALA A 222 -19.53 -0.46 -21.33
C ALA A 222 -18.48 -1.21 -22.17
N LEU A 223 -17.29 -1.47 -21.61
CA LEU A 223 -16.27 -2.28 -22.30
C LEU A 223 -16.77 -3.70 -22.58
N LYS A 224 -17.35 -4.38 -21.58
CA LYS A 224 -17.97 -5.71 -21.74
C LYS A 224 -18.95 -5.73 -22.90
N THR A 225 -19.85 -4.75 -22.97
CA THR A 225 -20.86 -4.66 -24.03
C THR A 225 -20.23 -4.48 -25.42
N LYS A 226 -19.13 -3.72 -25.51
CA LYS A 226 -18.47 -3.39 -26.78
C LYS A 226 -17.52 -4.48 -27.28
N THR A 227 -16.89 -5.25 -26.39
CA THR A 227 -15.84 -6.23 -26.76
C THR A 227 -16.22 -7.68 -26.50
N GLY A 228 -17.26 -7.93 -25.69
CA GLY A 228 -17.58 -9.27 -25.20
C GLY A 228 -16.63 -9.78 -24.11
N ALA A 229 -15.79 -8.91 -23.54
CA ALA A 229 -14.84 -9.26 -22.48
C ALA A 229 -15.53 -9.88 -21.27
N ARG A 230 -14.88 -10.87 -20.64
CA ARG A 230 -15.31 -11.40 -19.34
C ARG A 230 -15.06 -10.34 -18.26
N LEU A 231 -16.06 -10.07 -17.44
CA LEU A 231 -15.94 -9.12 -16.34
C LEU A 231 -15.65 -9.82 -15.02
N ALA A 232 -14.62 -9.38 -14.31
CA ALA A 232 -14.20 -9.91 -13.03
C ALA A 232 -14.19 -8.84 -11.94
N GLY A 233 -14.57 -9.22 -10.74
CA GLY A 233 -14.49 -8.38 -9.56
C GLY A 233 -15.49 -8.84 -8.51
N MET A 234 -15.40 -8.28 -7.32
CA MET A 234 -16.39 -8.56 -6.28
C MET A 234 -17.62 -7.66 -6.46
N ALA A 235 -18.81 -8.22 -6.21
CA ALA A 235 -20.07 -7.46 -6.32
C ALA A 235 -20.07 -6.23 -5.37
N PRO A 236 -20.78 -5.15 -5.73
CA PRO A 236 -20.87 -3.97 -4.88
C PRO A 236 -21.62 -4.32 -3.58
N PRO A 237 -21.16 -3.87 -2.41
CA PRO A 237 -21.94 -3.93 -1.18
C PRO A 237 -23.15 -2.97 -1.26
N ASP A 238 -24.09 -3.11 -0.34
CA ASP A 238 -25.26 -2.24 -0.24
C ASP A 238 -24.87 -0.88 0.38
N ASP A 239 -24.15 -0.06 -0.38
CA ASP A 239 -23.71 1.28 0.00
C ASP A 239 -23.86 2.25 -1.19
N ALA A 240 -24.51 3.39 -0.95
CA ALA A 240 -24.86 4.36 -2.01
C ALA A 240 -23.66 4.98 -2.75
N SER A 241 -22.46 4.91 -2.17
CA SER A 241 -21.22 5.37 -2.80
C SER A 241 -20.68 4.41 -3.87
N GLN A 242 -21.21 3.18 -3.92
CA GLN A 242 -20.80 2.14 -4.85
C GLN A 242 -21.53 2.22 -6.19
N ASP A 243 -20.92 1.63 -7.20
CA ASP A 243 -21.49 1.38 -8.52
C ASP A 243 -22.36 0.12 -8.48
N HIS A 244 -23.65 0.32 -8.25
CA HIS A 244 -24.64 -0.76 -8.29
C HIS A 244 -24.98 -1.24 -9.69
N ASP A 245 -24.37 -0.74 -10.77
CA ASP A 245 -24.55 -1.27 -12.13
C ASP A 245 -23.48 -2.32 -12.48
N PHE A 246 -22.41 -2.41 -11.68
CA PHE A 246 -21.37 -3.42 -11.83
C PHE A 246 -21.95 -4.85 -11.65
N ARG A 247 -21.84 -5.68 -12.69
CA ARG A 247 -22.32 -7.08 -12.71
C ARG A 247 -21.19 -8.00 -13.18
N PRO A 248 -20.30 -8.44 -12.26
CA PRO A 248 -19.20 -9.31 -12.63
C PRO A 248 -19.72 -10.68 -13.10
N ASP A 249 -19.06 -11.27 -14.09
CA ASP A 249 -19.31 -12.66 -14.51
C ASP A 249 -18.71 -13.65 -13.51
N TYR A 250 -17.66 -13.24 -12.80
CA TYR A 250 -17.09 -14.00 -11.70
C TYR A 250 -16.40 -13.08 -10.68
N SER A 251 -16.27 -13.57 -9.45
CA SER A 251 -15.54 -12.89 -8.39
C SER A 251 -14.30 -13.70 -8.02
N PRO A 252 -13.09 -13.18 -8.28
CA PRO A 252 -11.86 -13.86 -7.88
C PRO A 252 -11.79 -14.09 -6.38
N GLU A 253 -11.34 -15.28 -5.96
CA GLU A 253 -11.04 -15.56 -4.56
C GLU A 253 -9.63 -15.06 -4.16
N HIS A 254 -9.40 -14.92 -2.86
CA HIS A 254 -8.07 -14.60 -2.35
C HIS A 254 -7.05 -15.69 -2.75
N GLY A 255 -5.98 -15.28 -3.43
CA GLY A 255 -4.92 -16.17 -3.89
C GLY A 255 -5.20 -16.84 -5.24
N GLU A 256 -6.38 -16.64 -5.83
CA GLU A 256 -6.69 -17.15 -7.17
C GLU A 256 -5.76 -16.55 -8.22
N VAL A 257 -5.27 -17.37 -9.14
CA VAL A 257 -4.39 -16.94 -10.24
C VAL A 257 -5.20 -16.82 -11.52
N VAL A 258 -5.30 -15.60 -12.03
CA VAL A 258 -5.92 -15.27 -13.30
C VAL A 258 -4.87 -15.30 -14.40
N SER A 259 -5.09 -16.10 -15.44
CA SER A 259 -4.20 -16.13 -16.60
C SER A 259 -4.41 -14.90 -17.49
N THR A 260 -3.32 -14.28 -17.94
CA THR A 260 -3.33 -13.15 -18.87
C THR A 260 -2.21 -13.31 -19.90
N THR A 261 -2.26 -12.56 -21.00
CA THR A 261 -1.15 -12.49 -21.97
C THR A 261 0.11 -11.81 -21.41
N ALA A 262 0.01 -11.09 -20.29
CA ALA A 262 1.16 -10.54 -19.55
C ALA A 262 1.78 -11.53 -18.56
N GLY A 263 1.12 -12.68 -18.30
CA GLY A 263 1.54 -13.68 -17.32
C GLY A 263 0.48 -13.97 -16.26
N GLU A 264 0.92 -14.59 -15.17
CA GLU A 264 0.07 -14.98 -14.04
C GLU A 264 -0.23 -13.79 -13.12
N LEU A 265 -1.52 -13.49 -12.97
CA LEU A 265 -2.02 -12.39 -12.16
C LEU A 265 -2.77 -12.92 -10.94
N LYS A 266 -2.16 -12.85 -9.75
CA LYS A 266 -2.74 -13.30 -8.49
C LYS A 266 -3.72 -12.26 -7.95
N ALA A 267 -4.98 -12.63 -7.75
CA ALA A 267 -5.96 -11.83 -7.04
C ALA A 267 -5.74 -11.91 -5.52
N ILE A 268 -5.76 -10.76 -4.85
CA ILE A 268 -5.53 -10.66 -3.41
C ILE A 268 -6.66 -9.82 -2.80
N HIS A 269 -7.58 -10.48 -2.09
CA HIS A 269 -8.62 -9.79 -1.34
C HIS A 269 -8.01 -8.92 -0.24
N THR A 270 -8.27 -7.62 -0.33
CA THR A 270 -7.65 -6.57 0.47
C THR A 270 -8.73 -5.61 1.01
N PRO A 271 -9.70 -6.12 1.79
CA PRO A 271 -10.77 -5.30 2.33
C PRO A 271 -10.21 -4.21 3.26
N GLY A 272 -10.95 -3.12 3.37
CA GLY A 272 -10.66 -2.05 4.31
C GLY A 272 -11.01 -0.69 3.77
N HIS A 273 -10.54 -0.34 2.57
CA HIS A 273 -11.03 0.86 1.88
C HIS A 273 -12.48 0.67 1.41
N ALA A 274 -12.71 -0.44 0.71
CA ALA A 274 -14.01 -1.01 0.41
C ALA A 274 -13.98 -2.50 0.80
N SER A 275 -15.10 -3.07 1.22
CA SER A 275 -15.17 -4.49 1.62
C SER A 275 -14.93 -5.46 0.45
N ASN A 276 -15.21 -5.01 -0.77
CA ASN A 276 -15.09 -5.77 -2.00
C ASN A 276 -13.77 -5.50 -2.76
N HIS A 277 -12.76 -4.93 -2.08
CA HIS A 277 -11.52 -4.52 -2.72
C HIS A 277 -10.56 -5.69 -2.99
N LEU A 278 -10.05 -5.76 -4.23
CA LEU A 278 -9.03 -6.69 -4.73
C LEU A 278 -7.79 -5.90 -5.16
N CYS A 279 -6.61 -6.37 -4.76
CA CYS A 279 -5.37 -6.05 -5.45
C CYS A 279 -5.04 -7.18 -6.44
N TYR A 280 -4.30 -6.88 -7.50
CA TYR A 280 -3.84 -7.88 -8.46
C TYR A 280 -2.31 -7.84 -8.56
N LEU A 281 -1.63 -8.96 -8.31
CA LEU A 281 -0.17 -9.06 -8.37
C LEU A 281 0.26 -9.81 -9.63
N LEU A 282 0.98 -9.14 -10.52
CA LEU A 282 1.58 -9.77 -11.68
C LEU A 282 2.95 -10.32 -11.30
N ALA A 283 3.04 -11.64 -11.14
CA ALA A 283 4.20 -12.31 -10.54
C ALA A 283 5.50 -12.08 -11.34
N GLY A 284 5.44 -12.18 -12.67
CA GLY A 284 6.62 -12.03 -13.54
C GLY A 284 7.27 -10.64 -13.50
N GLU A 285 6.52 -9.61 -13.15
CA GLU A 285 6.98 -8.22 -13.05
C GLU A 285 7.10 -7.73 -11.59
N GLN A 286 6.73 -8.58 -10.63
CA GLN A 286 6.63 -8.24 -9.20
C GLN A 286 5.86 -6.92 -9.00
N MET A 287 4.78 -6.73 -9.77
CA MET A 287 4.02 -5.48 -9.85
C MET A 287 2.61 -5.67 -9.29
N LEU A 288 2.30 -4.96 -8.20
CA LEU A 288 0.99 -4.96 -7.55
C LEU A 288 0.13 -3.82 -8.11
N PHE A 289 -0.94 -4.15 -8.81
CA PHE A 289 -2.04 -3.23 -9.10
C PHE A 289 -2.89 -3.08 -7.83
N SER A 290 -2.67 -2.00 -7.07
CA SER A 290 -3.19 -1.88 -5.71
C SER A 290 -4.55 -1.20 -5.60
N GLY A 291 -5.12 -0.74 -6.72
CA GLY A 291 -6.32 0.10 -6.71
C GLY A 291 -6.19 1.22 -5.69
N ASP A 292 -7.22 1.35 -4.85
CA ASP A 292 -7.27 2.31 -3.74
C ASP A 292 -6.98 1.67 -2.39
N HIS A 293 -6.34 0.51 -2.36
CA HIS A 293 -5.75 0.00 -1.12
C HIS A 293 -4.46 0.76 -0.76
N ILE A 294 -3.66 1.06 -1.78
CA ILE A 294 -2.44 1.86 -1.68
C ILE A 294 -2.44 2.86 -2.85
N MET A 295 -2.45 4.15 -2.54
CA MET A 295 -2.40 5.25 -3.51
C MET A 295 -1.17 6.12 -3.28
N GLN A 296 -0.70 6.82 -4.31
CA GLN A 296 0.45 7.72 -4.17
C GLN A 296 0.03 9.13 -3.73
N GLY A 297 0.74 9.66 -2.73
CA GLY A 297 0.66 11.07 -2.32
C GLY A 297 -0.29 11.37 -1.16
N SER A 298 -1.23 10.48 -0.84
CA SER A 298 -2.11 10.61 0.32
C SER A 298 -2.46 9.25 0.92
N THR A 299 -3.12 9.26 2.08
CA THR A 299 -3.71 8.04 2.64
C THR A 299 -5.13 7.89 2.14
N VAL A 300 -5.53 6.66 1.84
CA VAL A 300 -6.89 6.32 1.42
C VAL A 300 -7.92 6.71 2.49
N VAL A 301 -9.15 7.00 2.11
CA VAL A 301 -10.23 7.23 3.10
C VAL A 301 -10.80 5.87 3.49
N ILE A 302 -10.85 5.58 4.80
CA ILE A 302 -11.55 4.40 5.32
C ILE A 302 -12.90 4.87 5.82
N ASN A 303 -13.98 4.49 5.12
CA ASN A 303 -15.31 5.05 5.30
C ASN A 303 -16.34 3.99 5.73
N PRO A 304 -16.64 3.83 7.04
CA PRO A 304 -17.62 2.87 7.53
C PRO A 304 -19.06 3.15 7.04
N PRO A 305 -19.96 2.16 6.92
CA PRO A 305 -19.80 0.78 7.39
C PRO A 305 -19.04 -0.12 6.42
N ASP A 306 -18.91 0.27 5.13
CA ASP A 306 -18.19 -0.54 4.15
C ASP A 306 -16.67 -0.55 4.39
N GLY A 307 -16.10 0.63 4.64
CA GLY A 307 -14.70 0.75 5.02
C GLY A 307 -14.43 0.35 6.47
N ASP A 308 -13.39 -0.46 6.69
CA ASP A 308 -13.01 -0.99 8.00
C ASP A 308 -11.49 -0.84 8.25
N MET A 309 -11.12 -0.13 9.32
CA MET A 309 -9.71 0.16 9.65
C MET A 309 -8.92 -1.08 10.08
N ARG A 310 -9.57 -2.03 10.75
CA ARG A 310 -8.93 -3.28 11.19
C ARG A 310 -8.66 -4.19 10.01
N ALA A 311 -9.63 -4.32 9.10
CA ALA A 311 -9.47 -5.03 7.83
C ALA A 311 -8.37 -4.38 6.99
N TYR A 312 -8.37 -3.04 6.87
CA TYR A 312 -7.34 -2.30 6.14
C TYR A 312 -5.92 -2.61 6.64
N LEU A 313 -5.69 -2.53 7.95
CA LEU A 313 -4.37 -2.83 8.54
C LEU A 313 -3.96 -4.30 8.36
N LYS A 314 -4.91 -5.24 8.47
CA LYS A 314 -4.66 -6.66 8.19
C LYS A 314 -4.29 -6.91 6.73
N SER A 315 -5.00 -6.29 5.80
CA SER A 315 -4.74 -6.38 4.36
C SER A 315 -3.38 -5.78 3.98
N LEU A 316 -3.00 -4.64 4.57
CA LEU A 316 -1.66 -4.08 4.42
C LEU A 316 -0.58 -5.04 4.91
N ALA A 317 -0.77 -5.66 6.09
CA ALA A 317 0.16 -6.65 6.62
C ALA A 317 0.26 -7.90 5.73
N LEU A 318 -0.85 -8.32 5.11
CA LEU A 318 -0.88 -9.43 4.18
C LEU A 318 -0.02 -9.17 2.94
N LEU A 319 -0.06 -7.96 2.39
CA LEU A 319 0.76 -7.58 1.21
C LEU A 319 2.27 -7.69 1.48
N LEU A 320 2.72 -7.58 2.74
CA LEU A 320 4.13 -7.76 3.11
C LEU A 320 4.64 -9.21 2.97
N ASN A 321 3.73 -10.17 2.79
CA ASN A 321 4.08 -11.58 2.57
C ASN A 321 4.23 -11.90 1.08
N GLU A 322 3.94 -10.95 0.19
CA GLU A 322 4.04 -11.11 -1.25
C GLU A 322 5.34 -10.51 -1.77
N ASP A 323 5.84 -11.07 -2.87
CA ASP A 323 7.04 -10.56 -3.52
C ASP A 323 6.71 -9.39 -4.46
N ILE A 324 6.65 -8.19 -3.88
CA ILE A 324 6.25 -6.96 -4.56
C ILE A 324 7.42 -5.99 -4.66
N ARG A 325 7.83 -5.70 -5.89
CA ARG A 325 8.88 -4.73 -6.20
C ARG A 325 8.32 -3.35 -6.54
N TYR A 326 7.21 -3.31 -7.29
CA TYR A 326 6.54 -2.08 -7.71
C TYR A 326 5.06 -2.12 -7.35
N ILE A 327 4.53 -0.97 -6.94
CA ILE A 327 3.10 -0.75 -6.75
C ILE A 327 2.61 0.16 -7.88
N ALA A 328 1.58 -0.28 -8.58
CA ALA A 328 0.84 0.41 -9.61
C ALA A 328 -0.53 0.84 -9.02
N PRO A 329 -0.63 2.08 -8.49
CA PRO A 329 -1.81 2.50 -7.74
C PRO A 329 -3.00 2.88 -8.65
N GLY A 330 -4.20 2.88 -8.09
CA GLY A 330 -5.38 3.48 -8.73
C GLY A 330 -5.18 4.96 -9.07
N HIS A 331 -4.37 5.68 -8.29
CA HIS A 331 -4.05 7.09 -8.51
C HIS A 331 -2.57 7.39 -8.29
N GLY A 332 -1.99 8.16 -9.22
CA GLY A 332 -0.60 8.64 -9.17
C GLY A 332 0.40 7.76 -9.93
N PHE A 333 1.69 7.95 -9.65
CA PHE A 333 2.77 7.24 -10.33
C PHE A 333 3.03 5.87 -9.70
N LEU A 334 3.83 5.04 -10.38
CA LEU A 334 4.41 3.86 -9.77
C LEU A 334 5.21 4.22 -8.51
N MET A 335 5.13 3.35 -7.50
CA MET A 335 5.94 3.42 -6.29
C MET A 335 6.86 2.21 -6.24
N LYS A 336 8.11 2.39 -5.83
CA LYS A 336 9.03 1.29 -5.50
C LYS A 336 8.93 0.99 -4.00
N ASP A 337 9.35 -0.21 -3.62
CA ASP A 337 9.53 -0.63 -2.24
C ASP A 337 8.20 -0.65 -1.48
N CYS A 338 7.41 -1.70 -1.78
CA CYS A 338 6.12 -1.95 -1.16
C CYS A 338 6.22 -1.98 0.37
N HIS A 339 7.31 -2.51 0.92
CA HIS A 339 7.53 -2.62 2.35
C HIS A 339 7.57 -1.24 3.03
N ARG A 340 8.37 -0.32 2.47
CA ARG A 340 8.46 1.05 2.98
C ARG A 340 7.14 1.81 2.85
N VAL A 341 6.42 1.62 1.75
CA VAL A 341 5.09 2.24 1.53
C VAL A 341 4.06 1.71 2.53
N VAL A 342 3.98 0.39 2.71
CA VAL A 342 3.06 -0.24 3.66
C VAL A 342 3.40 0.15 5.10
N ASP A 343 4.68 0.13 5.48
CA ASP A 343 5.11 0.54 6.82
C ASP A 343 4.76 1.99 7.13
N TYR A 344 4.98 2.89 6.16
CA TYR A 344 4.52 4.28 6.28
C TYR A 344 3.02 4.35 6.59
N LEU A 345 2.21 3.62 5.84
CA LEU A 345 0.75 3.63 5.98
C LEU A 345 0.33 3.07 7.35
N ILE A 346 0.86 1.92 7.76
CA ILE A 346 0.58 1.33 9.08
C ILE A 346 0.97 2.29 10.20
N THR A 347 2.20 2.82 10.15
CA THR A 347 2.70 3.77 11.15
C THR A 347 1.83 5.03 11.21
N HIS A 348 1.42 5.56 10.06
CA HIS A 348 0.54 6.73 9.98
C HIS A 348 -0.81 6.46 10.65
N ARG A 349 -1.44 5.29 10.38
CA ARG A 349 -2.72 4.92 10.99
C ARG A 349 -2.61 4.70 12.50
N LEU A 350 -1.58 4.01 12.96
CA LEU A 350 -1.39 3.77 14.39
C LEU A 350 -1.07 5.07 15.15
N ALA A 351 -0.31 5.98 14.55
CA ALA A 351 -0.10 7.31 15.11
C ALA A 351 -1.41 8.11 15.23
N ARG A 352 -2.31 8.00 14.24
CA ARG A 352 -3.65 8.60 14.33
C ARG A 352 -4.49 7.95 15.42
N GLU A 353 -4.50 6.62 15.51
CA GLU A 353 -5.22 5.90 16.57
C GLU A 353 -4.75 6.35 17.96
N HIS A 354 -3.44 6.53 18.15
CA HIS A 354 -2.91 7.06 19.40
C HIS A 354 -3.45 8.46 19.73
N LYS A 355 -3.56 9.35 18.73
CA LYS A 355 -4.21 10.66 18.92
C LYS A 355 -5.69 10.54 19.30
N VAL A 356 -6.42 9.59 18.72
CA VAL A 356 -7.83 9.31 19.07
C VAL A 356 -7.96 8.85 20.52
N VAL A 357 -7.13 7.89 20.94
CA VAL A 357 -7.10 7.41 22.33
C VAL A 357 -6.74 8.53 23.30
N LYS A 358 -5.75 9.37 22.97
CA LYS A 358 -5.38 10.53 23.76
C LYS A 358 -6.51 11.55 23.87
N ALA A 359 -7.23 11.83 22.78
CA ALA A 359 -8.37 12.73 22.78
C ALA A 359 -9.47 12.25 23.76
N LEU A 360 -9.78 10.96 23.76
CA LEU A 360 -10.74 10.37 24.71
C LEU A 360 -10.22 10.42 26.16
N ALA A 361 -8.94 10.14 26.38
CA ALA A 361 -8.34 10.13 27.72
C ALA A 361 -8.30 11.54 28.34
N ASP A 362 -7.96 12.55 27.55
CA ASP A 362 -7.77 13.92 28.04
C ASP A 362 -9.10 14.67 28.21
N ASN A 363 -10.13 14.37 27.40
CA ASN A 363 -11.40 15.12 27.38
C ASN A 363 -12.61 14.33 27.94
N GLY A 364 -12.45 13.03 28.20
CA GLY A 364 -13.54 12.16 28.61
C GLY A 364 -14.42 11.69 27.43
N PRO A 365 -15.62 11.12 27.73
CA PRO A 365 -16.54 10.67 26.70
C PRO A 365 -16.98 11.80 25.77
N GLY A 366 -17.15 11.52 24.47
CA GLY A 366 -17.59 12.55 23.51
C GLY A 366 -18.09 12.00 22.18
N THR A 367 -18.86 12.83 21.47
CA THR A 367 -19.37 12.56 20.12
C THR A 367 -18.27 12.69 19.06
N LEU A 368 -18.52 12.18 17.85
CA LEU A 368 -17.59 12.36 16.70
C LEU A 368 -17.28 13.84 16.43
N SER A 369 -18.28 14.72 16.57
CA SER A 369 -18.13 16.17 16.35
C SER A 369 -17.22 16.84 17.37
N GLU A 370 -17.22 16.37 18.61
CA GLU A 370 -16.36 16.90 19.66
C GLU A 370 -14.95 16.33 19.52
N LEU A 371 -14.84 15.01 19.33
CA LEU A 371 -13.55 14.31 19.27
C LEU A 371 -12.73 14.67 18.03
N VAL A 372 -13.34 14.98 16.88
CA VAL A 372 -12.59 15.33 15.67
C VAL A 372 -11.75 16.60 15.85
N ALA A 373 -12.22 17.57 16.64
CA ALA A 373 -11.51 18.81 16.89
C ALA A 373 -10.18 18.58 17.65
N HIS A 374 -10.12 17.52 18.46
CA HIS A 374 -8.94 17.15 19.24
C HIS A 374 -8.06 16.15 18.50
N ALA A 375 -8.66 15.09 17.94
CA ALA A 375 -7.92 14.02 17.28
C ALA A 375 -7.37 14.44 15.90
N TYR A 376 -7.91 15.50 15.28
CA TYR A 376 -7.52 16.04 13.97
C TYR A 376 -7.28 17.55 14.03
N GLU A 377 -6.67 18.04 15.12
CA GLU A 377 -6.38 19.47 15.33
C GLU A 377 -5.60 20.11 14.16
N GLU A 378 -4.73 19.36 13.51
CA GLU A 378 -3.92 19.83 12.38
C GLU A 378 -4.66 19.85 11.03
N VAL A 379 -5.86 19.26 10.97
CA VAL A 379 -6.65 19.19 9.74
C VAL A 379 -7.53 20.44 9.63
N PRO A 380 -7.54 21.14 8.47
CA PRO A 380 -8.42 22.28 8.24
C PRO A 380 -9.89 21.94 8.51
N LYS A 381 -10.62 22.84 9.18
CA LYS A 381 -12.04 22.63 9.55
C LYS A 381 -12.94 22.25 8.38
N ALA A 382 -12.65 22.74 7.17
CA ALA A 382 -13.39 22.39 5.95
C ALA A 382 -13.33 20.89 5.61
N LEU A 383 -12.30 20.17 6.07
CA LEU A 383 -12.12 18.73 5.87
C LEU A 383 -12.59 17.90 7.07
N HIS A 384 -13.13 18.53 8.13
CA HIS A 384 -13.61 17.81 9.31
C HIS A 384 -14.73 16.80 9.02
N PRO A 385 -15.69 17.05 8.10
CA PRO A 385 -16.67 16.02 7.73
C PRO A 385 -16.02 14.73 7.22
N LEU A 386 -14.95 14.84 6.42
CA LEU A 386 -14.19 13.69 5.94
C LEU A 386 -13.35 13.05 7.06
N ALA A 387 -12.72 13.88 7.90
CA ALA A 387 -11.94 13.43 9.04
C ALA A 387 -12.80 12.66 10.06
N GLN A 388 -14.06 13.05 10.28
CA GLN A 388 -15.01 12.33 11.13
C GLN A 388 -15.26 10.90 10.65
N ARG A 389 -15.24 10.65 9.33
CA ARG A 389 -15.38 9.29 8.77
C ARG A 389 -14.18 8.41 9.12
N SER A 390 -12.97 8.96 8.99
CA SER A 390 -11.75 8.27 9.42
C SER A 390 -11.67 8.11 10.95
N LEU A 391 -12.15 9.09 11.72
CA LEU A 391 -12.25 9.01 13.17
C LEU A 391 -13.17 7.85 13.58
N LEU A 392 -14.34 7.76 12.97
CA LEU A 392 -15.28 6.66 13.21
C LEU A 392 -14.64 5.30 12.90
N ALA A 393 -13.89 5.18 11.81
CA ALA A 393 -13.19 3.94 11.48
C ALA A 393 -12.17 3.52 12.57
N HIS A 394 -11.44 4.47 13.15
CA HIS A 394 -10.56 4.20 14.29
C HIS A 394 -11.31 3.80 15.55
N LEU A 395 -12.42 4.48 15.87
CA LEU A 395 -13.24 4.19 17.04
C LEU A 395 -13.89 2.80 16.96
N LEU A 396 -14.43 2.42 15.80
CA LEU A 396 -14.96 1.08 15.55
C LEU A 396 -13.87 0.01 15.68
N LYS A 397 -12.66 0.25 15.15
CA LYS A 397 -11.54 -0.67 15.39
C LYS A 397 -11.22 -0.79 16.89
N LEU A 398 -11.14 0.32 17.62
CA LEU A 398 -10.87 0.31 19.06
C LEU A 398 -11.96 -0.45 19.84
N GLU A 399 -13.21 -0.37 19.42
CA GLU A 399 -14.32 -1.14 19.99
C GLU A 399 -14.19 -2.64 19.67
N GLN A 400 -13.88 -3.00 18.43
CA GLN A 400 -13.58 -4.39 18.05
C GLN A 400 -12.37 -4.97 18.81
N ASP A 401 -11.42 -4.12 19.21
CA ASP A 401 -10.26 -4.47 20.02
C ASP A 401 -10.56 -4.45 21.54
N GLY A 402 -11.80 -4.13 21.96
CA GLY A 402 -12.22 -4.09 23.36
C GLY A 402 -11.65 -2.91 24.16
N ARG A 403 -11.24 -1.82 23.48
CA ARG A 403 -10.57 -0.65 24.07
C ARG A 403 -11.45 0.60 24.14
N ALA A 404 -12.51 0.66 23.34
CA ALA A 404 -13.50 1.74 23.35
C ALA A 404 -14.92 1.16 23.27
N ARG A 405 -15.92 1.98 23.58
CA ARG A 405 -17.34 1.65 23.42
C ARG A 405 -18.13 2.88 23.03
N GLN A 406 -19.22 2.69 22.30
CA GLN A 406 -20.24 3.70 22.06
C GLN A 406 -21.47 3.46 22.97
N ASP A 407 -22.03 4.53 23.54
CA ASP A 407 -23.29 4.46 24.29
C ASP A 407 -24.53 4.82 23.42
N GLU A 408 -25.71 4.80 24.04
CA GLU A 408 -26.98 5.10 23.37
C GLU A 408 -27.04 6.55 22.84
N ASP A 409 -26.32 7.48 23.46
CA ASP A 409 -26.22 8.90 23.08
C ASP A 409 -25.15 9.15 22.00
N GLN A 410 -24.61 8.09 21.39
CA GLN A 410 -23.55 8.13 20.38
C GLN A 410 -22.22 8.69 20.90
N CYS A 411 -22.02 8.75 22.22
CA CYS A 411 -20.77 9.17 22.83
C CYS A 411 -19.80 7.98 22.91
N TRP A 412 -18.55 8.25 22.55
CA TRP A 412 -17.47 7.29 22.62
C TRP A 412 -16.68 7.48 23.90
N SER A 413 -16.30 6.37 24.54
CA SER A 413 -15.47 6.36 25.75
C SER A 413 -14.46 5.21 25.72
N LEU A 414 -13.34 5.36 26.44
CA LEU A 414 -12.40 4.26 26.64
C LEU A 414 -12.97 3.23 27.62
N ILE A 415 -12.70 1.96 27.37
CA ILE A 415 -12.96 0.89 28.33
C ILE A 415 -11.78 0.89 29.32
N SER A 416 -12.06 1.11 30.60
CA SER A 416 -11.05 1.06 31.65
C SER A 416 -10.46 -0.36 31.71
N ALA A 417 -9.11 -0.45 31.69
CA ALA A 417 -8.38 -1.70 31.84
C ALA A 417 -8.56 -2.32 33.22
#